data_AF-A0A8T1TWG3-F1
#
_entry.id   AF-A0A8T1TWG3-F1
#
_cell.length_a   1.000
_cell.length_b   1.000
_cell.length_c   1.000
_cell.angle_alpha   90.00
_cell.angle_beta   90.00
_cell.angle_gamma   90.00
#
_symmetry.space_group_name_H-M   'P 1'
#
loop_
_entity.id
_entity.type
_entity.pdbx_description
1 polymer ?
#
loop_
_entity_poly.entity_id
_entity_poly.type
_entity_poly.pdbx_seq_one_letter_code
_entity_poly.pdbx_strand_id
1 'polypeptide(L)'
;MKELQSAAQVCTAFHYVVTASEMLLTGLYSRQWRAKMLPETYVTLPYRKQLVLCAARRSDAIYELSTRSAITHLPDGKYRVVNNSMLRKFDKGTVDSIRGFQNLPVLSCARALQRNISYYEVSLNGAGKNVPKKVL
;
A
#
# COMPACT_ATOMS: atom_id res chain seq x y z
N MET A 1 9.88 0.45 14.38
CA MET A 1 10.06 1.87 13.97
C MET A 1 10.21 2.80 15.16
N LYS A 2 9.28 2.78 16.13
CA LYS A 2 9.40 3.57 17.37
C LYS A 2 10.74 3.35 18.08
N GLU A 3 11.17 2.10 18.24
CA GLU A 3 12.45 1.74 18.86
C GLU A 3 13.68 2.37 18.16
N LEU A 4 13.72 2.36 16.82
CA LEU A 4 14.83 2.94 16.07
C LEU A 4 14.86 4.48 16.17
N GLN A 5 13.68 5.10 16.22
CA GLN A 5 13.56 6.54 16.46
C GLN A 5 13.94 6.91 17.90
N SER A 6 13.54 6.09 18.88
CA SER A 6 13.94 6.26 20.28
C SER A 6 15.46 6.10 20.43
N ALA A 7 16.07 5.13 19.75
CA ALA A 7 17.52 4.95 19.71
C ALA A 7 18.24 6.22 19.21
N ALA A 8 17.73 6.86 18.14
CA ALA A 8 18.29 8.11 17.63
C ALA A 8 18.22 9.31 18.61
N GLN A 9 17.47 9.16 19.72
CA GLN A 9 17.32 10.18 20.76
C GLN A 9 18.16 9.87 22.02
N VAL A 10 18.85 8.72 22.08
CA VAL A 10 19.63 8.31 23.27
C VAL A 10 20.89 9.15 23.43
N CYS A 11 21.70 9.24 22.37
CA CYS A 11 22.90 10.07 22.35
C CYS A 11 23.32 10.41 20.91
N THR A 12 24.30 11.30 20.77
CA THR A 12 24.82 11.75 19.46
C THR A 12 25.40 10.61 18.62
N ALA A 13 26.05 9.62 19.24
CA ALA A 13 26.59 8.47 18.52
C ALA A 13 25.47 7.60 17.91
N PHE A 14 24.42 7.31 18.69
CA PHE A 14 23.27 6.57 18.18
C PHE A 14 22.49 7.37 17.13
N HIS A 15 22.33 8.67 17.36
CA HIS A 15 21.75 9.56 16.36
C HIS A 15 22.50 9.44 15.04
N TYR A 16 23.82 9.61 15.05
CA TYR A 16 24.66 9.54 13.86
C TYR A 16 24.53 8.18 13.15
N VAL A 17 24.62 7.07 13.89
CA VAL A 17 24.46 5.73 13.30
C VAL A 17 23.09 5.58 12.64
N VAL A 18 22.02 6.02 13.29
CA VAL A 18 20.66 5.87 12.76
C VAL A 18 20.41 6.79 11.55
N THR A 19 20.92 8.03 11.57
CA THR A 19 20.68 9.00 10.49
C THR A 19 21.62 8.84 9.30
N ALA A 20 22.86 8.38 9.53
CA ALA A 20 23.84 8.15 8.48
C ALA A 20 23.70 6.75 7.85
N SER A 21 23.03 5.82 8.53
CA SER A 21 22.78 4.51 7.95
C SER A 21 21.73 4.57 6.84
N GLU A 22 22.15 4.20 5.65
CA GLU A 22 21.29 4.04 4.48
C GLU A 22 20.42 2.76 4.55
N MET A 23 20.82 1.79 5.39
CA MET A 23 20.29 0.43 5.37
C MET A 23 19.37 0.09 6.54
N LEU A 24 19.43 0.81 7.67
CA LEU A 24 18.65 0.44 8.85
C LEU A 24 17.14 0.54 8.62
N LEU A 25 16.66 1.66 8.07
CA LEU A 25 15.23 1.86 7.80
C LEU A 25 14.74 1.07 6.59
N THR A 26 15.54 1.02 5.52
CA THR A 26 15.20 0.24 4.32
C THR A 26 15.20 -1.27 4.59
N GLY A 27 16.13 -1.76 5.41
CA GLY A 27 16.17 -3.15 5.88
C GLY A 27 14.94 -3.50 6.74
N LEU A 28 14.57 -2.62 7.68
CA LEU A 28 13.35 -2.77 8.47
C LEU A 28 12.10 -2.86 7.56
N TYR A 29 12.00 -1.96 6.58
CA TYR A 29 10.90 -1.95 5.61
C TYR A 29 10.86 -3.25 4.80
N SER A 30 11.99 -3.69 4.26
CA SER A 30 12.11 -4.91 3.46
C SER A 30 11.68 -6.15 4.23
N ARG A 31 12.13 -6.28 5.49
CA ARG A 31 11.75 -7.37 6.39
C ARG A 31 10.24 -7.41 6.64
N GLN A 32 9.60 -6.24 6.73
CA GLN A 32 8.17 -6.16 7.00
C GLN A 32 7.31 -6.40 5.75
N TRP A 33 7.75 -5.96 4.56
CA TRP A 33 6.85 -5.83 3.40
C TRP A 33 7.29 -6.49 2.09
N ARG A 34 8.57 -6.83 1.91
CA ARG A 34 9.08 -7.22 0.59
C ARG A 34 9.87 -8.52 0.54
N ALA A 35 10.32 -9.04 1.70
CA ALA A 35 11.18 -10.22 1.83
C ALA A 35 12.46 -10.19 0.93
N LYS A 36 12.79 -9.02 0.36
CA LYS A 36 13.91 -8.75 -0.55
C LYS A 36 14.40 -7.33 -0.30
N MET A 37 15.68 -7.06 -0.59
CA MET A 37 16.22 -5.70 -0.50
C MET A 37 15.47 -4.73 -1.42
N LEU A 38 15.33 -3.49 -0.96
CA LEU A 38 14.84 -2.41 -1.81
C LEU A 38 15.89 -2.04 -2.86
N PRO A 39 15.47 -1.55 -4.04
CA PRO A 39 16.40 -0.97 -5.01
C PRO A 39 17.25 0.13 -4.40
N GLU A 40 18.47 0.31 -4.91
CA GLU A 40 19.45 1.30 -4.46
C GLU A 40 18.85 2.71 -4.33
N THR A 41 18.00 3.10 -5.27
CA THR A 41 17.24 4.38 -5.25
C THR A 41 16.48 4.68 -3.96
N TYR A 42 16.14 3.66 -3.16
CA TYR A 42 15.51 3.84 -1.85
C TYR A 42 16.50 3.81 -0.70
N VAL A 43 17.61 3.09 -0.86
CA VAL A 43 18.68 2.93 0.13
C VAL A 43 19.46 4.23 0.25
N THR A 44 19.74 4.90 -0.87
CA THR A 44 20.49 6.17 -0.91
C THR A 44 19.63 7.40 -0.58
N LEU A 45 18.37 7.21 -0.19
CA LEU A 45 17.52 8.34 0.22
C LEU A 45 18.00 8.94 1.55
N PRO A 46 17.91 10.27 1.71
CA PRO A 46 18.13 10.90 3.01
C PRO A 46 17.22 10.30 4.09
N TYR A 47 17.72 10.22 5.32
CA TYR A 47 17.02 9.66 6.49
C TYR A 47 15.54 10.11 6.59
N ARG A 48 15.26 11.41 6.40
CA ARG A 48 13.88 11.94 6.44
C ARG A 48 12.97 11.32 5.38
N LYS A 49 13.48 11.04 4.17
CA LYS A 49 12.71 10.37 3.11
C LYS A 49 12.57 8.87 3.39
N GLN A 50 13.58 8.24 3.99
CA GLN A 50 13.46 6.86 4.46
C GLN A 50 12.42 6.69 5.57
N LEU A 51 12.30 7.68 6.48
CA LEU A 51 11.23 7.68 7.49
C LEU A 51 9.84 7.66 6.86
N VAL A 52 9.64 8.35 5.73
CA VAL A 52 8.36 8.33 5.00
C VAL A 52 8.02 6.92 4.48
N LEU A 53 9.02 6.12 4.06
CA LEU A 53 8.83 4.72 3.66
C LEU A 53 8.18 3.90 4.78
N CYS A 54 8.69 4.08 6.00
CA CYS A 54 8.28 3.31 7.18
C CYS A 54 7.03 3.87 7.88
N ALA A 55 6.73 5.16 7.74
CA ALA A 55 5.64 5.82 8.45
C ALA A 55 4.28 5.74 7.75
N ALA A 56 4.26 5.65 6.41
CA ALA A 56 3.06 5.96 5.65
C ALA A 56 2.10 4.79 5.39
N ARG A 57 2.32 3.60 5.95
CA ARG A 57 1.36 2.47 5.80
C ARG A 57 0.82 2.03 7.15
N ARG A 58 -0.36 2.53 7.52
CA ARG A 58 -1.22 1.90 8.53
C ARG A 58 -1.80 0.64 7.90
N SER A 59 -1.62 -0.51 8.55
CA SER A 59 -2.18 -1.80 8.12
C SER A 59 -3.71 -1.78 8.05
N ASP A 60 -4.35 -0.83 8.73
CA ASP A 60 -5.77 -0.90 9.08
C ASP A 60 -6.59 0.26 8.50
N ALA A 61 -6.11 0.92 7.44
CA ALA A 61 -6.90 1.95 6.78
C ALA A 61 -8.07 1.30 6.04
N ILE A 62 -9.20 1.16 6.73
CA ILE A 62 -10.48 0.79 6.13
C ILE A 62 -10.78 1.85 5.07
N TYR A 63 -10.68 1.46 3.81
CA TYR A 63 -10.99 2.34 2.68
C TYR A 63 -12.41 2.07 2.23
N GLU A 64 -13.36 2.87 2.72
CA GLU A 64 -14.78 2.66 2.45
C GLU A 64 -15.09 2.76 0.95
N LEU A 65 -15.91 1.82 0.49
CA LEU A 65 -16.36 1.73 -0.90
C LEU A 65 -17.83 2.15 -1.01
N SER A 66 -18.13 2.97 -2.01
CA SER A 66 -19.47 3.32 -2.44
C SER A 66 -19.85 2.47 -3.66
N THR A 67 -20.85 1.63 -3.50
CA THR A 67 -21.44 0.81 -4.56
C THR A 67 -22.87 0.43 -4.20
N ARG A 68 -23.67 0.04 -5.20
CA ARG A 68 -25.05 -0.47 -4.97
C ARG A 68 -25.05 -1.96 -4.64
N SER A 69 -23.95 -2.64 -4.93
CA SER A 69 -23.73 -4.05 -4.66
C SER A 69 -23.52 -4.33 -3.17
N ALA A 70 -23.81 -5.55 -2.73
CA ALA A 70 -23.51 -5.93 -1.35
C ALA A 70 -21.99 -6.02 -1.15
N ILE A 71 -21.48 -5.36 -0.11
CA ILE A 71 -20.07 -5.37 0.28
C ILE A 71 -19.91 -6.18 1.57
N THR A 72 -18.91 -7.05 1.61
CA THR A 72 -18.42 -7.69 2.83
C THR A 72 -16.96 -7.36 3.03
N HIS A 73 -16.62 -6.76 4.18
CA HIS A 73 -15.22 -6.54 4.58
C HIS A 73 -14.64 -7.84 5.13
N LEU A 74 -13.49 -8.26 4.61
CA LEU A 74 -12.81 -9.49 5.00
C LEU A 74 -11.72 -9.17 6.05
N PRO A 75 -11.35 -10.14 6.91
CA PRO A 75 -10.33 -9.92 7.94
C PRO A 75 -8.93 -9.58 7.41
N ASP A 76 -8.64 -9.91 6.15
CA ASP A 76 -7.38 -9.61 5.47
C ASP A 76 -7.36 -8.21 4.83
N GLY A 77 -8.35 -7.36 5.14
CA GLY A 77 -8.47 -5.99 4.61
C GLY A 77 -8.98 -5.94 3.16
N LYS A 78 -9.46 -7.05 2.62
CA LYS A 78 -10.09 -7.09 1.28
C LYS A 78 -11.59 -6.82 1.38
N TYR A 79 -12.15 -6.38 0.26
CA TYR A 79 -13.59 -6.28 0.08
C TYR A 79 -14.06 -7.39 -0.86
N ARG A 80 -15.09 -8.12 -0.44
CA ARG A 80 -15.86 -8.98 -1.34
C ARG A 80 -17.09 -8.20 -1.78
N VAL A 81 -17.23 -7.99 -3.08
CA VAL A 81 -18.38 -7.32 -3.68
C VAL A 81 -19.18 -8.35 -4.45
N VAL A 82 -20.45 -8.53 -4.08
CA VAL A 82 -21.37 -9.43 -4.78
C VAL A 82 -22.24 -8.59 -5.69
N ASN A 83 -22.14 -8.83 -7.00
CA ASN A 83 -23.01 -8.19 -7.97
C ASN A 83 -24.43 -8.77 -7.82
N ASN A 84 -25.33 -7.95 -7.28
CA ASN A 84 -26.72 -8.33 -7.05
C ASN A 84 -27.62 -8.12 -8.28
N SER A 85 -27.05 -7.71 -9.42
CA SER A 85 -27.82 -7.45 -10.63
C SER A 85 -27.97 -8.70 -11.48
N MET A 86 -29.21 -9.19 -11.62
CA MET A 86 -29.57 -10.27 -12.56
C MET A 86 -29.33 -9.91 -14.03
N LEU A 87 -29.20 -8.62 -14.34
CA LEU A 87 -29.03 -8.09 -15.71
C LEU A 87 -27.56 -7.84 -16.09
N ARG A 88 -26.63 -7.89 -15.13
CA ARG A 88 -25.22 -7.55 -15.34
C ARG A 88 -24.36 -8.77 -15.04
N LYS A 89 -24.01 -9.52 -16.09
CA LYS A 89 -23.07 -10.66 -15.97
C LYS A 89 -21.64 -10.12 -16.03
N PHE A 90 -20.78 -10.55 -15.10
CA PHE A 90 -19.35 -10.23 -15.13
C PHE A 90 -18.71 -10.67 -16.45
N ASP A 91 -19.15 -11.80 -17.01
CA ASP A 91 -18.69 -12.35 -18.28
C ASP A 91 -18.93 -11.42 -19.48
N LYS A 92 -19.88 -10.48 -19.37
CA LYS A 92 -20.16 -9.44 -20.39
C LYS A 92 -19.51 -8.09 -20.07
N GLY A 93 -18.60 -8.06 -19.10
CA GLY A 93 -17.90 -6.83 -18.66
C GLY A 93 -18.80 -5.81 -17.96
N THR A 94 -20.05 -6.18 -17.65
CA THR A 94 -21.00 -5.28 -16.99
C THR A 94 -20.83 -5.43 -15.48
N VAL A 95 -20.00 -4.57 -14.89
CA VAL A 95 -19.75 -4.52 -13.45
C VAL A 95 -20.49 -3.31 -12.86
N ASP A 96 -20.96 -3.44 -11.62
CA ASP A 96 -21.49 -2.30 -10.88
C ASP A 96 -20.41 -1.22 -10.68
N SER A 97 -20.80 0.05 -10.58
CA SER A 97 -19.84 1.13 -10.34
C SER A 97 -19.36 1.05 -8.90
N ILE A 98 -18.10 0.68 -8.70
CA ILE A 98 -17.44 0.69 -7.39
C ILE A 98 -16.55 1.92 -7.32
N ARG A 99 -16.78 2.78 -6.33
CA ARG A 99 -16.01 4.01 -6.09
C ARG A 99 -15.47 4.01 -4.67
N GLY A 100 -14.35 4.67 -4.43
CA GLY A 100 -13.95 5.02 -3.06
C GLY A 100 -14.72 6.23 -2.58
N PHE A 101 -14.98 6.32 -1.27
CA PHE A 101 -15.48 7.55 -0.65
C PHE A 101 -14.45 8.69 -0.66
N GLN A 102 -13.17 8.34 -0.71
CA GLN A 102 -12.05 9.26 -0.74
C GLN A 102 -11.05 8.82 -1.80
N ASN A 103 -10.02 9.61 -2.09
CA ASN A 103 -8.95 9.20 -2.99
C ASN A 103 -8.08 8.09 -2.38
N LEU A 104 -7.61 7.16 -3.21
CA LEU A 104 -6.68 6.13 -2.75
C LEU A 104 -5.40 6.78 -2.19
N PRO A 105 -4.93 6.34 -1.01
CA PRO A 105 -3.73 6.89 -0.43
C PRO A 105 -2.51 6.58 -1.30
N VAL A 106 -1.66 7.59 -1.51
CA VAL A 106 -0.37 7.43 -2.19
C VAL A 106 0.51 6.46 -1.39
N LEU A 107 1.07 5.48 -2.10
CA LEU A 107 1.97 4.48 -1.55
C LEU A 107 3.15 5.12 -0.81
N SER A 108 3.52 4.56 0.35
CA SER A 108 4.63 5.07 1.15
C SER A 108 5.94 5.12 0.36
N CYS A 109 6.21 4.09 -0.45
CA CYS A 109 7.36 4.04 -1.36
C CYS A 109 7.33 5.14 -2.42
N ALA A 110 6.17 5.40 -3.04
CA ALA A 110 6.02 6.46 -4.01
C ALA A 110 6.25 7.84 -3.36
N ARG A 111 5.67 8.06 -2.18
CA ARG A 111 5.80 9.31 -1.43
C ARG A 111 7.24 9.63 -1.04
N ALA A 112 8.01 8.63 -0.63
CA ALA A 112 9.43 8.81 -0.33
C ALA A 112 10.24 9.29 -1.55
N LEU A 113 9.83 8.88 -2.76
CA LEU A 113 10.39 9.33 -4.03
C LEU A 113 9.68 10.58 -4.60
N GLN A 114 8.81 11.23 -3.83
CA GLN A 114 8.02 12.38 -4.28
C GLN A 114 7.17 12.08 -5.54
N ARG A 115 6.66 10.86 -5.63
CA ARG A 115 5.75 10.41 -6.69
C ARG A 115 4.33 10.24 -6.15
N ASN A 116 3.35 10.45 -7.02
CA ASN A 116 1.92 10.28 -6.72
C ASN A 116 1.41 8.98 -7.32
N ILE A 117 1.75 7.85 -6.69
CA ILE A 117 1.31 6.51 -7.15
C ILE A 117 0.49 5.86 -6.05
N SER A 118 -0.71 5.42 -6.41
CA SER A 118 -1.58 4.60 -5.58
C SER A 118 -1.73 3.21 -6.23
N TYR A 119 -2.11 2.20 -5.44
CA TYR A 119 -2.29 0.83 -5.95
C TYR A 119 -3.56 0.21 -5.39
N TYR A 120 -4.29 -0.47 -6.26
CA TYR A 120 -5.40 -1.35 -5.89
C TYR A 120 -5.39 -2.56 -6.82
N GLU A 121 -5.99 -3.65 -6.37
CA GLU A 121 -6.11 -4.87 -7.15
C GLU A 121 -7.53 -5.38 -7.08
N VAL A 122 -8.03 -5.88 -8.22
CA VAL A 122 -9.35 -6.48 -8.34
C VAL A 122 -9.16 -7.89 -8.87
N SER A 123 -9.73 -8.87 -8.17
CA SER A 123 -9.83 -10.25 -8.63
C SER A 123 -11.29 -10.58 -8.86
N LEU A 124 -11.59 -11.13 -10.03
CA LEU A 124 -12.95 -11.53 -10.41
C LEU A 124 -13.01 -13.05 -10.37
N ASN A 125 -13.93 -13.58 -9.55
CA ASN A 125 -14.26 -15.00 -9.55
C ASN A 125 -15.50 -15.18 -10.43
N GLY A 126 -15.28 -15.39 -11.73
CA GLY A 126 -16.31 -15.57 -12.76
C GLY A 126 -15.66 -16.09 -14.04
N ALA A 127 -16.35 -16.94 -14.80
CA ALA A 127 -15.76 -17.73 -15.87
C ALA A 127 -15.18 -16.86 -16.99
N GLY A 128 -13.85 -16.73 -17.02
CA GLY A 128 -13.10 -16.01 -18.04
C GLY A 128 -11.71 -15.67 -17.55
N LYS A 129 -10.78 -16.62 -17.68
CA LYS A 129 -9.35 -16.39 -17.44
C LYS A 129 -8.89 -15.15 -18.22
N ASN A 130 -8.15 -14.28 -17.55
CA ASN A 130 -7.34 -13.18 -18.07
C ASN A 130 -8.09 -12.01 -18.72
N VAL A 131 -8.38 -10.96 -17.94
CA VAL A 131 -8.54 -9.60 -18.47
C VAL A 131 -7.43 -8.72 -17.87
N PRO A 132 -6.58 -8.07 -18.69
CA PRO A 132 -5.42 -7.33 -18.21
C PRO A 132 -5.82 -6.07 -17.44
N LYS A 133 -5.00 -5.77 -16.43
CA LYS A 133 -5.11 -4.64 -15.51
C LYS A 133 -5.03 -3.32 -16.29
N LYS A 134 -6.08 -2.50 -16.25
CA LYS A 134 -5.97 -1.06 -16.60
C LYS A 134 -5.42 -0.32 -15.39
N VAL A 135 -4.19 0.14 -15.52
CA VAL A 135 -3.57 1.14 -14.64
C VAL A 135 -4.11 2.50 -15.08
N LEU A 136 -4.79 3.21 -14.18
CA LEU A 136 -5.04 4.65 -14.29
C LEU A 136 -4.06 5.37 -13.36
#